data_AF-A0A2K3MH65-F1
#
_entry.id   AF-A0A2K3MH65-F1
#
_cell.length_a   1.000
_cell.length_b   1.000
_cell.length_c   1.000
_cell.angle_alpha   90.00
_cell.angle_beta   90.00
_cell.angle_gamma   90.00
#
_symmetry.space_group_name_H-M   'P 1'
#
loop_
_entity.id
_entity.type
_entity.pdbx_description
1 polymer ?
#
loop_
_entity_poly.entity_id
_entity_poly.type
_entity_poly.pdbx_seq_one_letter_code
_entity_poly.pdbx_strand_id
1 'polypeptide(L)'
;METRSNKDETEISKVDFDDSEIEYISYGGEHHLPLIMNLVDEELSEPYSIFTYRYFVYLWPHLSFLAFHKGKCVGTVVCKMGEHRSTFRGYIAMLVVIKPYRGRGIVSLAKSRWHGDFVLLPLLV
;
A
#
# COMPACT_ATOMS: atom_id res chain seq x y z
N MET A 1 -15.59 37.93 -20.19
CA MET A 1 -16.69 37.15 -19.59
C MET A 1 -16.55 35.74 -20.13
N GLU A 2 -16.88 34.71 -19.33
CA GLU A 2 -16.66 33.27 -19.57
C GLU A 2 -15.23 32.79 -19.24
N THR A 3 -14.99 31.80 -18.39
CA THR A 3 -15.85 30.98 -17.51
C THR A 3 -14.94 30.48 -16.37
N ARG A 4 -15.36 30.68 -15.12
CA ARG A 4 -14.75 30.06 -13.94
C ARG A 4 -15.12 28.58 -13.97
N SER A 5 -14.15 27.71 -14.23
CA SER A 5 -14.33 26.28 -13.99
C SER A 5 -14.01 26.02 -12.53
N ASN A 6 -15.06 25.88 -11.72
CA ASN A 6 -14.99 25.41 -10.34
C ASN A 6 -14.30 24.03 -10.35
N LYS A 7 -13.13 23.93 -9.71
CA LYS A 7 -12.59 22.63 -9.33
C LYS A 7 -13.45 22.14 -8.17
N ASP A 8 -14.20 21.07 -8.44
CA ASP A 8 -14.95 20.31 -7.44
C ASP A 8 -14.08 20.03 -6.21
N GLU A 9 -14.46 20.66 -5.11
CA GLU A 9 -14.08 20.26 -3.77
C GLU A 9 -14.85 18.96 -3.48
N THR A 10 -14.30 17.82 -3.91
CA THR A 10 -14.78 16.51 -3.44
C THR A 10 -14.54 16.42 -1.94
N GLU A 11 -15.57 16.74 -1.16
CA GLU A 11 -15.68 16.40 0.25
C GLU A 11 -15.44 14.89 0.41
N ILE A 12 -14.25 14.52 0.89
CA ILE A 12 -13.95 13.14 1.26
C ILE A 12 -14.69 12.88 2.57
N SER A 13 -15.92 12.38 2.45
CA SER A 13 -16.64 11.78 3.56
C SER A 13 -15.75 10.69 4.18
N LYS A 14 -15.36 10.89 5.45
CA LYS A 14 -14.69 9.85 6.22
C LYS A 14 -15.64 8.66 6.25
N VAL A 15 -15.24 7.56 5.61
CA VAL A 15 -16.05 6.34 5.64
C VAL A 15 -15.90 5.78 7.05
N ASP A 16 -16.98 5.75 7.81
CA ASP A 16 -17.01 5.04 9.08
C ASP A 16 -17.09 3.53 8.80
N PHE A 17 -15.94 2.88 8.95
CA PHE A 17 -15.80 1.43 8.94
C PHE A 17 -15.07 1.03 10.23
N ASP A 18 -15.42 -0.15 10.73
CA ASP A 18 -14.67 -0.78 11.81
C ASP A 18 -13.41 -1.45 11.25
N ASP A 19 -12.29 -1.39 11.97
CA ASP A 19 -11.04 -2.01 11.51
C ASP A 19 -11.18 -3.53 11.30
N SER A 20 -12.17 -4.17 11.96
CA SER A 20 -12.50 -5.59 11.77
C SER A 20 -13.14 -5.89 10.41
N GLU A 21 -13.66 -4.89 9.69
CA GLU A 21 -14.21 -5.03 8.34
C GLU A 21 -13.11 -5.09 7.25
N ILE A 22 -11.84 -4.87 7.64
CA ILE A 22 -10.71 -4.93 6.72
C ILE A 22 -10.14 -6.34 6.66
N GLU A 23 -10.24 -6.95 5.48
CA GLU A 23 -9.65 -8.24 5.18
C GLU A 23 -8.23 -8.06 4.65
N TYR A 24 -7.26 -8.72 5.28
CA TYR A 24 -5.87 -8.72 4.82
C TYR A 24 -5.56 -10.02 4.10
N ILE A 25 -5.08 -9.91 2.87
CA ILE A 25 -4.65 -11.05 2.08
C ILE A 25 -3.18 -10.90 1.68
N SER A 26 -2.44 -12.00 1.68
CA SER A 26 -1.10 -12.03 1.09
C SER A 26 -1.17 -11.94 -0.43
N TYR A 27 -0.12 -11.42 -1.05
CA TYR A 27 0.00 -11.42 -2.50
C TYR A 27 -0.10 -12.85 -3.06
N GLY A 28 -1.12 -13.09 -3.90
CA GLY A 28 -1.45 -14.40 -4.46
C GLY A 28 -1.03 -14.58 -5.93
N GLY A 29 -0.41 -13.59 -6.55
CA GLY A 29 0.05 -13.64 -7.93
C GLY A 29 -0.32 -12.40 -8.76
N GLU A 30 -0.06 -12.48 -10.07
CA GLU A 30 -0.14 -11.33 -10.99
C GLU A 30 -1.54 -10.68 -11.05
N HIS A 31 -2.62 -11.37 -10.68
CA HIS A 31 -3.96 -10.79 -10.60
C HIS A 31 -4.08 -9.68 -9.54
N HIS A 32 -3.22 -9.67 -8.52
CA HIS A 32 -3.14 -8.59 -7.54
C HIS A 32 -2.27 -7.41 -8.01
N LEU A 33 -1.42 -7.60 -9.03
CA LEU A 33 -0.49 -6.56 -9.47
C LEU A 33 -1.22 -5.31 -9.98
N PRO A 34 -2.27 -5.40 -10.82
CA PRO A 34 -3.05 -4.23 -11.22
C PRO A 34 -3.69 -3.50 -10.03
N LEU A 35 -4.09 -4.22 -8.97
CA LEU A 35 -4.68 -3.60 -7.76
C LEU A 35 -3.65 -2.76 -7.01
N ILE A 36 -2.42 -3.28 -6.87
CA ILE A 36 -1.29 -2.56 -6.25
C ILE A 36 -0.94 -1.34 -7.09
N MET A 37 -0.81 -1.50 -8.42
CA MET A 37 -0.47 -0.41 -9.33
C MET A 37 -1.51 0.70 -9.27
N ASN A 38 -2.80 0.38 -9.39
CA ASN A 38 -3.87 1.39 -9.31
C ASN A 38 -3.84 2.18 -8.00
N LEU A 39 -3.60 1.52 -6.87
CA LEU A 39 -3.47 2.21 -5.58
C LEU A 39 -2.28 3.19 -5.57
N VAL A 40 -1.14 2.74 -6.09
CA VAL A 40 0.08 3.55 -6.12
C VAL A 40 -0.07 4.72 -7.08
N ASP A 41 -0.67 4.51 -8.26
CA ASP A 41 -0.94 5.54 -9.25
C ASP A 41 -1.90 6.62 -8.73
N GLU A 42 -2.87 6.25 -7.88
CA GLU A 42 -3.81 7.20 -7.27
C GLU A 42 -3.18 8.09 -6.18
N GLU A 43 -2.14 7.60 -5.50
CA GLU A 43 -1.59 8.26 -4.30
C GLU A 43 -0.16 8.81 -4.46
N LEU A 44 0.62 8.29 -5.42
CA LEU A 44 1.94 8.79 -5.77
C LEU A 44 1.92 9.49 -7.13
N SER A 45 2.54 10.66 -7.21
CA SER A 45 2.65 11.44 -8.44
C SER A 45 3.61 10.84 -9.48
N GLU A 46 4.48 9.92 -9.06
CA GLU A 46 5.47 9.27 -9.91
C GLU A 46 5.36 7.75 -9.74
N PRO A 47 4.50 7.09 -10.54
CA PRO A 47 4.32 5.65 -10.45
C PRO A 47 5.56 4.91 -10.93
N TYR A 48 5.89 3.82 -10.26
CA TYR A 48 7.02 2.99 -10.64
C TYR A 48 6.74 2.23 -11.94
N SER A 49 7.81 1.79 -12.63
CA SER A 49 7.65 0.84 -13.73
C SER A 49 7.05 -0.49 -13.21
N ILE A 50 6.32 -1.20 -14.08
CA ILE A 50 5.81 -2.55 -13.78
C ILE A 50 6.91 -3.51 -13.26
N PHE A 51 8.15 -3.35 -13.74
CA PHE A 51 9.29 -4.16 -13.35
C PHE A 51 9.66 -3.98 -11.87
N THR A 52 9.49 -2.77 -11.33
CA THR A 52 9.77 -2.48 -9.92
C THR A 52 8.80 -3.24 -9.02
N TYR A 53 7.50 -3.23 -9.34
CA TYR A 53 6.52 -3.99 -8.57
C TYR A 53 6.81 -5.48 -8.62
N ARG A 54 7.03 -6.02 -9.83
CA ARG A 54 7.36 -7.45 -10.05
C ARG A 54 8.59 -7.87 -9.26
N TYR A 55 9.64 -7.06 -9.24
CA TYR A 55 10.84 -7.34 -8.46
C TYR A 55 10.53 -7.62 -6.99
N PHE A 56 9.72 -6.77 -6.35
CA PHE A 56 9.36 -6.96 -4.95
C PHE A 56 8.43 -8.16 -4.73
N VAL A 57 7.34 -8.25 -5.48
CA VAL A 57 6.33 -9.29 -5.25
C VAL A 57 6.79 -10.68 -5.69
N TYR A 58 7.77 -10.80 -6.58
CA TYR A 58 8.36 -12.09 -6.94
C TYR A 58 9.42 -12.57 -5.95
N LEU A 59 10.25 -11.67 -5.44
CA LEU A 59 11.26 -12.04 -4.45
C LEU A 59 10.66 -12.23 -3.07
N TRP A 60 9.64 -11.43 -2.73
CA TRP A 60 9.02 -11.41 -1.40
C TRP A 60 7.48 -11.38 -1.47
N PRO A 61 6.84 -12.39 -2.13
CA PRO A 61 5.37 -12.46 -2.20
C PRO A 61 4.75 -12.61 -0.82
N HIS A 62 5.38 -13.42 0.04
CA HIS A 62 4.98 -13.62 1.42
C HIS A 62 5.16 -12.35 2.28
N LEU A 63 5.98 -11.38 1.82
CA LEU A 63 6.13 -10.08 2.47
C LEU A 63 5.23 -8.97 1.95
N SER A 64 4.33 -9.28 1.02
CA SER A 64 3.44 -8.31 0.40
C SER A 64 2.00 -8.61 0.78
N PHE A 65 1.29 -7.61 1.28
CA PHE A 65 -0.09 -7.73 1.75
C PHE A 65 -0.98 -6.66 1.13
N LEU A 66 -2.23 -7.04 0.87
CA LEU A 66 -3.29 -6.16 0.41
C LEU A 66 -4.40 -6.12 1.45
N ALA A 67 -4.98 -4.95 1.64
CA ALA A 67 -6.12 -4.70 2.50
C ALA A 67 -7.38 -4.51 1.63
N PHE A 68 -8.42 -5.26 1.94
CA PHE A 68 -9.71 -5.23 1.26
C PHE A 68 -10.80 -4.79 2.22
N HIS A 69 -11.71 -3.96 1.74
CA HIS A 69 -12.93 -3.57 2.45
C HIS A 69 -14.11 -3.76 1.50
N LYS A 70 -15.06 -4.62 1.86
CA LYS A 70 -16.28 -4.91 1.06
C LYS A 70 -15.95 -5.27 -0.40
N GLY A 71 -14.88 -6.06 -0.61
CA GLY A 71 -14.40 -6.49 -1.93
C GLY A 71 -13.58 -5.45 -2.70
N LYS A 72 -13.39 -4.23 -2.19
CA LYS A 72 -12.52 -3.21 -2.80
C LYS A 72 -11.14 -3.23 -2.15
N CYS A 73 -10.07 -3.20 -2.94
CA CYS A 73 -8.73 -3.00 -2.42
C CYS A 73 -8.56 -1.55 -1.96
N VAL A 74 -8.26 -1.35 -0.67
CA VAL A 74 -8.16 -0.04 -0.01
C VAL A 74 -6.75 0.30 0.43
N GLY A 75 -5.84 -0.68 0.41
CA GLY A 75 -4.45 -0.44 0.72
C GLY A 75 -3.57 -1.62 0.37
N THR A 76 -2.27 -1.34 0.29
CA THR A 76 -1.23 -2.34 0.03
C THR A 76 0.02 -1.97 0.80
N VAL A 77 0.72 -3.00 1.27
CA VAL A 77 2.06 -2.90 1.81
C VAL A 77 2.93 -3.92 1.10
N VAL A 78 3.99 -3.43 0.47
CA VAL A 78 4.98 -4.24 -0.22
C VAL A 78 6.29 -4.11 0.56
N CYS A 79 6.75 -5.23 1.11
CA CYS A 79 7.97 -5.27 1.88
C CYS A 79 9.07 -6.08 1.18
N LYS A 80 10.30 -5.81 1.61
CA LYS A 80 11.52 -6.53 1.24
C LYS A 80 12.21 -6.99 2.51
N MET A 81 12.82 -8.18 2.50
CA MET A 81 13.79 -8.57 3.53
C MET A 81 15.20 -8.37 2.98
N GLY A 82 16.07 -7.77 3.78
CA GLY A 82 17.46 -7.55 3.43
C GLY A 82 18.37 -7.82 4.62
N GLU A 83 19.60 -8.22 4.34
CA GLU A 83 20.62 -8.36 5.37
C GLU A 83 21.15 -6.98 5.78
N HIS A 84 21.22 -6.74 7.08
CA HIS A 84 21.78 -5.54 7.67
C HIS A 84 22.61 -5.91 8.90
N ARG A 85 23.93 -5.73 8.82
CA ARG A 85 24.87 -6.02 9.91
C ARG A 85 24.70 -7.44 10.49
N SER A 86 24.66 -8.44 9.60
CA SER A 86 24.51 -9.87 9.95
C SER A 86 23.16 -10.28 10.57
N THR A 87 22.15 -9.39 10.52
CA THR A 87 20.77 -9.67 10.93
C THR A 87 19.84 -9.39 9.76
N PHE A 88 18.72 -10.12 9.65
CA PHE A 88 17.70 -9.83 8.65
C PHE A 88 16.78 -8.70 9.11
N ARG A 89 16.53 -7.74 8.22
CA ARG A 89 15.64 -6.61 8.46
C ARG A 89 14.56 -6.52 7.38
N GLY A 90 13.34 -6.20 7.81
CA GLY A 90 12.25 -5.85 6.93
C GLY A 90 12.36 -4.39 6.50
N TYR A 91 12.15 -4.15 5.21
CA TYR A 91 12.05 -2.81 4.64
C TYR A 91 10.69 -2.65 4.00
N ILE A 92 10.02 -1.53 4.28
CA ILE A 92 8.79 -1.17 3.59
C ILE A 92 9.20 -0.48 2.31
N ALA A 93 8.96 -1.14 1.18
CA ALA A 93 9.27 -0.61 -0.15
C ALA A 93 8.13 0.30 -0.63
N MET A 94 6.88 -0.14 -0.44
CA MET A 94 5.70 0.64 -0.82
C MET A 94 4.65 0.48 0.26
N LEU A 95 4.04 1.59 0.67
CA LEU A 95 2.95 1.61 1.62
C LEU A 95 1.92 2.62 1.16
N VAL A 96 0.78 2.11 0.72
CA VAL A 96 -0.29 2.94 0.15
C VAL A 96 -1.61 2.57 0.77
N VAL A 97 -2.36 3.57 1.22
CA VAL A 97 -3.74 3.47 1.68
C VAL A 97 -4.49 4.63 1.08
N ILE A 98 -5.67 4.37 0.52
CA ILE A 98 -6.50 5.42 -0.07
C ILE A 98 -6.92 6.44 0.98
N LYS A 99 -6.99 7.72 0.61
CA LYS A 99 -7.30 8.85 1.53
C LYS A 99 -8.42 8.60 2.55
N PRO A 100 -9.60 8.04 2.20
CA PRO A 100 -10.69 7.87 3.17
C PRO A 100 -10.40 6.86 4.29
N TYR A 101 -9.37 6.02 4.12
CA TYR A 101 -9.01 4.91 5.00
C TYR A 101 -7.72 5.19 5.80
N ARG A 102 -7.11 6.36 5.61
CA ARG A 102 -5.90 6.78 6.34
C ARG A 102 -6.21 7.13 7.79
N GLY A 103 -5.21 6.98 8.65
CA GLY A 103 -5.31 7.33 10.07
C GLY A 103 -6.08 6.32 10.93
N ARG A 104 -6.58 5.22 10.35
CA ARG A 104 -7.29 4.14 11.05
C ARG A 104 -6.41 2.92 11.36
N GLY A 105 -5.10 3.12 11.52
CA GLY A 105 -4.22 2.01 11.92
C GLY A 105 -4.11 0.81 10.96
N ILE A 106 -4.70 0.83 9.76
CA ILE A 106 -4.64 -0.28 8.77
C ILE A 106 -3.19 -0.73 8.53
N VAL A 107 -2.29 0.25 8.44
CA VAL A 107 -0.84 0.04 8.29
C VAL A 107 -0.22 -0.59 9.54
N SER A 108 -0.64 -0.14 10.74
CA SER A 108 -0.14 -0.65 12.02
C SER A 108 -0.53 -2.12 12.21
N LEU A 109 -1.75 -2.49 11.81
CA LEU A 109 -2.21 -3.87 11.85
C LEU A 109 -1.49 -4.76 10.83
N ALA A 110 -1.21 -4.24 9.64
CA ALA A 110 -0.35 -4.94 8.69
C ALA A 110 1.07 -5.14 9.27
N LYS A 111 1.59 -4.13 9.99
CA LYS A 111 2.90 -4.17 10.66
C LYS A 111 2.95 -5.15 11.83
N SER A 112 1.89 -5.30 12.63
CA SER A 112 1.87 -6.24 13.77
C SER A 112 1.88 -7.71 13.33
N ARG A 113 1.47 -7.99 12.09
CA ARG A 113 1.57 -9.32 11.48
C ARG A 113 3.00 -9.73 11.15
N TRP A 114 3.97 -8.82 11.31
CA TRP A 114 5.39 -9.05 11.13
C TRP A 114 6.15 -9.10 12.45
N HIS A 115 7.04 -10.09 12.58
CA HIS A 115 7.87 -10.28 13.78
C HIS A 115 9.21 -9.51 13.71
N GLY A 116 9.28 -8.37 13.01
CA GLY A 116 10.55 -7.64 12.80
C GLY A 116 10.43 -6.12 12.64
N ASP A 117 11.55 -5.43 12.90
CA ASP A 117 11.64 -3.97 12.81
C ASP A 117 11.70 -3.48 11.36
N PHE A 118 10.64 -2.80 10.92
CA PHE A 118 10.62 -2.14 9.62
C PHE A 118 11.37 -0.82 9.59
N VAL A 119 12.15 -0.66 8.54
CA VAL A 119 12.64 0.65 8.09
C VAL A 119 11.90 1.03 6.83
N LEU A 120 11.31 2.22 6.80
CA LEU A 120 10.89 2.82 5.54
C LEU A 120 12.14 2.96 4.69
N LEU A 121 12.16 2.35 3.50
CA LEU A 121 13.22 2.68 2.55
C LEU A 121 13.18 4.20 2.36
N PRO A 122 14.26 4.95 2.63
CA PRO A 122 14.38 6.28 2.05
C PRO A 122 14.24 6.03 0.55
N LEU A 123 13.22 6.65 -0.03
CA LEU A 123 12.67 6.28 -1.32
C LEU A 123 13.77 5.91 -2.32
N LEU A 124 13.50 4.90 -3.14
CA LEU A 124 14.02 4.86 -4.51
C LEU A 124 13.59 6.18 -5.18
N VAL A 125 14.44 7.20 -5.04
CA VAL A 125 14.61 8.39 -5.88
C VAL A 125 16.08 8.41 -6.25
#